data_AF-A0A8K0EYX2-F1
#
_entry.id   AF-A0A8K0EYX2-F1
#
_cell.length_a   1.000
_cell.length_b   1.000
_cell.length_c   1.000
_cell.angle_alpha   90.00
_cell.angle_beta   90.00
_cell.angle_gamma   90.00
#
_symmetry.space_group_name_H-M   'P 1'
#
loop_
_entity.id
_entity.type
_entity.pdbx_description
1 polymer ?
#
loop_
_entity_poly.entity_id
_entity_poly.type
_entity_poly.pdbx_seq_one_letter_code
_entity_poly.pdbx_strand_id
1 'polypeptide(L)'
;MDFLLLSTLYLSAFIVITYVLWFGDNSFHRRGYVGKLRKTIIRGSYWCFHHCLPSLLRRQVEKLWQYAAYTRNPLFQCLYAILVIAGFSTFQLDVLHYAALYEAPALPLYQKLPLYILCVNAVLFCTLSMGDPGVITKGNVDKHFKLYEFDGRLYRQDEQCRTCQFEKPARSKHCAFCNHCVYRFDHHCLWVNCCIGGLNHRLFLGFLVSLCCLCGYISFATCQVALQIVEANRLWSAHYVDRYGRPQPMDLRTLCQTTKNSDGDFAIVRMQKSPANGLNLEFLTELTFLLEKLEDDHSCRGMILTSSLPGIFSAGIDMAELTLSESCSPEHVTAFWRALQTFIINLYHTHLVTIATITGHAPAGGCLLSLVCDYRIMAAGKYTIGISALRAGLFPPAWIQQLLADTIGQRQAELSILQGKLYRPEEALQLGLVDKV
;
A
#
# COMPACT_ATOMS: atom_id res chain seq x y z
N MET A 1 11.53 4.58 12.24
CA MET A 1 10.78 4.89 11.00
C MET A 1 9.85 3.74 10.74
N ASP A 2 8.57 4.04 10.49
CA ASP A 2 7.56 3.03 10.15
C ASP A 2 7.95 2.29 8.85
N PHE A 3 7.82 0.97 8.83
CA PHE A 3 8.16 0.12 7.66
C PHE A 3 7.37 0.57 6.43
N LEU A 4 6.10 0.95 6.61
CA LEU A 4 5.25 1.49 5.55
C LEU A 4 5.82 2.77 4.96
N LEU A 5 6.30 3.68 5.80
CA LEU A 5 6.94 4.93 5.36
C LEU A 5 8.23 4.62 4.58
N LEU A 6 9.08 3.73 5.08
CA LEU A 6 10.33 3.38 4.41
C LEU A 6 10.08 2.69 3.05
N SER A 7 9.13 1.75 3.01
CA SER A 7 8.75 1.02 1.80
C SER A 7 8.11 1.93 0.75
N THR A 8 7.19 2.81 1.16
CA THR A 8 6.58 3.79 0.25
C THR A 8 7.62 4.77 -0.27
N LEU A 9 8.53 5.27 0.58
CA LEU A 9 9.62 6.14 0.13
C LEU A 9 10.53 5.43 -0.89
N TYR A 10 10.90 4.18 -0.63
CA TYR A 10 11.71 3.38 -1.53
C TYR A 10 11.02 3.16 -2.89
N LEU A 11 9.77 2.71 -2.87
CA LEU A 11 9.00 2.44 -4.09
C LEU A 11 8.79 3.73 -4.90
N SER A 12 8.46 4.83 -4.22
CA SER A 12 8.31 6.15 -4.82
C SER A 12 9.61 6.61 -5.47
N ALA A 13 10.73 6.50 -4.76
CA ALA A 13 12.04 6.85 -5.29
C ALA A 13 12.39 6.01 -6.51
N PHE A 14 12.17 4.70 -6.47
CA PHE A 14 12.43 3.79 -7.58
C PHE A 14 11.60 4.16 -8.82
N ILE A 15 10.29 4.39 -8.65
CA ILE A 15 9.39 4.79 -9.73
C ILE A 15 9.83 6.13 -10.33
N VAL A 16 10.10 7.13 -9.50
CA VAL A 16 10.51 8.47 -9.95
C VAL A 16 11.84 8.40 -10.69
N ILE A 17 12.85 7.72 -10.15
CA ILE A 17 14.16 7.58 -10.80
C ILE A 17 14.02 6.87 -12.15
N THR A 18 13.28 5.76 -12.20
CA THR A 18 13.07 5.00 -13.42
C THR A 18 12.35 5.86 -14.48
N TYR A 19 11.29 6.56 -14.08
CA TYR A 19 10.55 7.46 -14.96
C TYR A 19 11.45 8.57 -15.52
N VAL A 20 12.24 9.22 -14.66
CA VAL A 20 13.17 10.29 -15.07
C VAL A 20 14.22 9.76 -16.06
N LEU A 21 14.78 8.58 -15.80
CA LEU A 21 15.82 8.00 -16.67
C LEU A 21 15.28 7.60 -18.04
N TRP A 22 14.10 6.98 -18.10
CA TRP A 22 13.47 6.52 -19.35
C TRP A 22 12.85 7.66 -20.16
N PHE A 23 12.05 8.52 -19.53
CA PHE A 23 11.24 9.51 -20.24
C PHE A 23 11.88 10.91 -20.29
N GLY A 24 12.96 11.16 -19.55
CA GLY A 24 13.56 12.49 -19.46
C GLY A 24 14.17 13.03 -20.77
N ASP A 25 14.42 12.19 -21.77
CA ASP A 25 14.91 12.62 -23.09
C ASP A 25 13.81 12.79 -24.15
N ASN A 26 12.57 12.45 -23.83
CA ASN A 26 11.44 12.64 -24.75
C ASN A 26 11.23 14.11 -25.09
N SER A 27 10.76 14.39 -26.30
CA SER A 27 10.51 15.75 -26.81
C SER A 27 9.71 16.62 -25.83
N PHE A 28 8.74 16.01 -25.14
CA PHE A 28 7.93 16.64 -24.09
C PHE A 28 8.73 17.03 -22.82
N HIS A 29 9.56 16.12 -22.29
CA HIS A 29 10.27 16.33 -21.01
C HIS A 29 11.65 16.98 -21.15
N ARG A 30 12.28 16.91 -22.33
CA ARG A 30 13.70 17.25 -22.56
C ARG A 30 14.07 18.68 -22.16
N ARG A 31 13.12 19.62 -22.27
CA ARG A 31 13.30 21.03 -21.89
C ARG A 31 12.75 21.37 -20.49
N GLY A 32 11.98 20.47 -19.87
CA GLY A 32 11.34 20.67 -18.56
C GLY A 32 12.18 20.19 -17.37
N TYR A 33 11.55 20.12 -16.19
CA TYR A 33 12.18 19.70 -14.94
C TYR A 33 12.71 18.27 -14.98
N VAL A 34 11.93 17.33 -15.52
CA VAL A 34 12.31 15.91 -15.66
C VAL A 34 13.58 15.78 -16.51
N GLY A 35 13.66 16.49 -17.64
CA GLY A 35 14.85 16.48 -18.50
C GLY A 35 16.08 17.13 -17.85
N LYS A 36 15.91 18.20 -17.06
CA LYS A 36 16.99 18.78 -16.24
C LYS A 36 17.49 17.79 -15.19
N LEU A 37 16.58 17.16 -14.45
CA LEU A 37 16.91 16.17 -13.42
C LEU A 37 17.66 14.98 -14.00
N ARG A 38 17.21 14.43 -15.14
CA ARG A 38 17.92 13.37 -15.87
C ARG A 38 19.35 13.79 -16.22
N LYS A 39 19.55 15.00 -16.77
CA LYS A 39 20.90 15.50 -17.09
C LYS A 39 21.78 15.62 -15.85
N THR A 40 21.22 16.09 -14.73
CA THR A 40 21.96 16.17 -13.47
C THR A 40 22.35 14.78 -12.96
N ILE A 41 21.44 13.82 -12.96
CA ILE A 41 21.71 12.43 -12.56
C ILE A 41 22.81 11.82 -13.45
N ILE A 42 22.69 11.94 -14.78
CA ILE A 42 23.66 11.39 -15.73
C ILE A 42 25.03 12.08 -15.61
N ARG A 43 25.06 13.41 -15.45
CA ARG A 43 26.33 14.14 -15.25
C ARG A 43 26.97 13.79 -13.93
N GLY A 44 26.18 13.66 -12.86
CA GLY A 44 26.65 13.27 -11.54
C GLY A 44 27.22 11.85 -11.56
N SER A 45 26.50 10.90 -12.16
CA SER A 45 26.99 9.52 -12.30
C SER A 45 28.24 9.45 -13.16
N TYR A 46 28.30 10.20 -14.26
CA TYR A 46 29.50 10.32 -15.10
C TYR A 46 30.67 10.95 -14.34
N TRP A 47 30.44 12.03 -13.59
CA TRP A 47 31.46 12.68 -12.77
C TRP A 47 32.00 11.72 -11.72
N CYS A 48 31.13 11.04 -10.96
CA CYS A 48 31.51 10.01 -9.99
C CYS A 48 32.31 8.88 -10.65
N PHE A 49 31.87 8.39 -11.81
CA PHE A 49 32.58 7.35 -12.55
C PHE A 49 33.99 7.80 -12.98
N HIS A 50 34.17 9.07 -13.34
CA HIS A 50 35.46 9.59 -13.77
C HIS A 50 36.37 10.10 -12.64
N HIS A 51 35.84 10.46 -11.48
CA HIS A 51 36.63 11.05 -10.38
C HIS A 51 36.79 10.10 -9.19
N CYS A 52 35.80 9.23 -8.92
CA CYS A 52 35.85 8.29 -7.80
C CYS A 52 36.47 6.94 -8.17
N LEU A 53 36.43 6.52 -9.44
CA LEU A 53 37.03 5.25 -9.88
C LEU A 53 38.49 5.43 -10.35
N PRO A 54 39.44 4.61 -9.85
CA PRO A 54 40.79 4.52 -10.38
C PRO A 54 40.81 4.26 -11.90
N SER A 55 41.80 4.82 -12.60
CA SER A 55 41.90 4.76 -14.07
C SER A 55 41.93 3.33 -14.64
N LEU A 56 42.56 2.39 -13.93
CA LEU A 56 42.60 0.97 -14.29
C LEU A 56 41.20 0.32 -14.24
N LEU A 57 40.50 0.50 -13.12
CA LEU A 57 39.14 0.00 -12.91
C LEU A 57 38.16 0.56 -13.95
N ARG A 58 38.23 1.87 -14.22
CA ARG A 58 37.41 2.53 -15.22
C ARG A 58 37.59 1.94 -16.62
N ARG A 59 38.84 1.77 -17.05
CA ARG A 59 39.16 1.14 -18.35
C ARG A 59 38.63 -0.30 -18.43
N GLN A 60 38.71 -1.05 -17.33
CA GLN A 60 38.14 -2.41 -17.30
C GLN A 60 36.61 -2.38 -17.38
N VAL A 61 35.94 -1.51 -16.63
CA VAL A 61 34.48 -1.36 -16.67
C VAL A 61 34.02 -0.93 -18.06
N GLU A 62 34.69 0.04 -18.70
CA GLU A 62 34.38 0.46 -20.07
C GLU A 62 34.56 -0.68 -21.07
N LYS A 63 35.64 -1.46 -20.97
CA LYS A 63 35.85 -2.64 -21.82
C LYS A 63 34.78 -3.71 -21.62
N LEU A 64 34.43 -4.00 -20.37
CA LEU A 64 33.37 -4.96 -20.03
C LEU A 64 32.01 -4.49 -20.54
N TRP A 65 31.71 -3.20 -20.40
CA TRP A 65 30.48 -2.59 -20.91
C TRP A 65 30.43 -2.62 -22.44
N GLN A 66 31.53 -2.29 -23.10
CA GLN A 66 31.66 -2.40 -24.56
C GLN A 66 31.44 -3.83 -25.02
N TYR A 67 32.06 -4.80 -24.36
CA TYR A 67 31.83 -6.22 -24.65
C TYR A 67 30.36 -6.58 -24.45
N ALA A 68 29.79 -6.31 -23.28
CA ALA A 68 28.44 -6.72 -22.92
C ALA A 68 27.36 -6.10 -23.82
N ALA A 69 27.39 -4.78 -24.01
CA ALA A 69 26.31 -4.03 -24.66
C ALA A 69 26.52 -3.80 -26.17
N TYR A 70 27.77 -3.83 -26.66
CA TYR A 70 28.09 -3.45 -28.04
C TYR A 70 28.71 -4.57 -28.88
N THR A 71 28.88 -5.77 -28.33
CA THR A 71 29.31 -6.94 -29.11
C THR A 71 28.30 -8.08 -29.00
N ARG A 72 28.32 -9.00 -29.97
CA ARG A 72 27.46 -10.18 -29.94
C ARG A 72 28.05 -11.20 -28.96
N ASN A 73 27.37 -11.45 -27.85
CA ASN A 73 27.85 -12.32 -26.77
C ASN A 73 26.66 -12.95 -26.00
N PRO A 74 26.85 -14.09 -25.32
CA PRO A 74 25.76 -14.78 -24.64
C PRO A 74 25.46 -14.24 -23.22
N LEU A 75 26.13 -13.18 -22.74
CA LEU A 75 26.01 -12.75 -21.34
C LEU A 75 24.57 -12.45 -20.93
N PHE A 76 23.82 -11.75 -21.78
CA PHE A 76 22.42 -11.40 -21.49
C PHE A 76 21.48 -12.62 -21.58
N GLN A 77 21.82 -13.63 -22.39
CA GLN A 77 21.09 -14.90 -22.41
C GLN A 77 21.32 -15.69 -21.11
N CYS A 78 22.57 -15.74 -20.63
CA CYS A 78 22.89 -16.34 -19.34
C CYS A 78 22.21 -15.59 -18.18
N LEU A 79 22.26 -14.25 -18.20
CA LEU A 79 21.59 -13.42 -17.21
C LEU A 79 20.08 -13.67 -17.20
N TYR A 80 19.44 -13.76 -18.37
CA TYR A 80 18.04 -14.11 -18.49
C TYR A 80 17.72 -15.45 -17.82
N ALA A 81 18.48 -16.50 -18.17
CA ALA A 81 18.29 -17.83 -17.61
C ALA A 81 18.45 -17.82 -16.08
N ILE A 82 19.48 -17.14 -15.56
CA ILE A 82 19.71 -16.99 -14.12
C ILE A 82 18.52 -16.31 -13.45
N LEU A 83 18.03 -15.19 -13.98
CA LEU A 83 16.92 -14.45 -13.39
C LEU A 83 15.62 -15.27 -13.36
N VAL A 84 15.30 -15.96 -14.46
CA VAL A 84 14.09 -16.79 -14.54
C VAL A 84 14.20 -18.00 -13.63
N ILE A 85 15.34 -18.69 -13.61
CA ILE A 85 15.57 -19.84 -12.72
C ILE A 85 15.51 -19.40 -11.27
N ALA A 86 16.25 -18.36 -10.88
CA ALA A 86 16.26 -17.86 -9.51
C ALA A 86 14.85 -17.44 -9.05
N GLY A 87 14.14 -16.64 -9.84
CA GLY A 87 12.78 -16.20 -9.52
C GLY A 87 11.77 -17.35 -9.41
N PHE A 88 11.89 -18.36 -10.27
CA PHE A 88 11.05 -19.55 -10.18
C PHE A 88 11.43 -20.43 -8.98
N SER A 89 12.72 -20.59 -8.68
CA SER A 89 13.21 -21.32 -7.51
C SER A 89 12.73 -20.67 -6.21
N THR A 90 12.79 -19.34 -6.08
CA THR A 90 12.24 -18.64 -4.90
C THR A 90 10.73 -18.85 -4.79
N PHE A 91 9.99 -18.82 -5.90
CA PHE A 91 8.56 -19.12 -5.88
C PHE A 91 8.27 -20.56 -5.42
N GLN A 92 9.06 -21.54 -5.86
CA GLN A 92 8.90 -22.93 -5.45
C GLN A 92 9.25 -23.15 -3.96
N LEU A 93 10.37 -22.57 -3.50
CA LEU A 93 10.87 -22.77 -2.14
C LEU A 93 10.07 -22.02 -1.10
N ASP A 94 9.62 -20.80 -1.40
CA ASP A 94 8.92 -19.98 -0.42
C ASP A 94 7.40 -20.11 -0.62
N VAL A 95 6.88 -19.69 -1.77
CA VAL A 95 5.43 -19.53 -1.97
C VAL A 95 4.70 -20.87 -2.01
N LEU A 96 5.19 -21.85 -2.78
CA LEU A 96 4.55 -23.16 -2.83
C LEU A 96 4.72 -23.97 -1.56
N HIS A 97 5.84 -23.78 -0.83
CA HIS A 97 6.02 -24.38 0.49
C HIS A 97 4.93 -23.91 1.46
N TYR A 98 4.68 -22.59 1.54
CA TYR A 98 3.59 -22.05 2.34
C TYR A 98 2.21 -22.46 1.83
N ALA A 99 2.00 -22.49 0.51
CA ALA A 99 0.74 -22.95 -0.07
C ALA A 99 0.42 -24.42 0.32
N ALA A 100 1.44 -25.27 0.40
CA ALA A 100 1.29 -26.65 0.86
C ALA A 100 1.04 -26.72 2.37
N LEU A 101 1.77 -25.95 3.17
CA LEU A 101 1.64 -25.90 4.63
C LEU A 101 0.23 -25.47 5.08
N TYR A 102 -0.37 -24.51 4.36
CA TYR A 102 -1.70 -23.99 4.65
C TYR A 102 -2.82 -24.66 3.84
N GLU A 103 -2.55 -25.80 3.19
CA GLU A 103 -3.54 -26.59 2.43
C GLU A 103 -4.32 -25.76 1.40
N ALA A 104 -3.63 -24.98 0.58
CA ALA A 104 -4.25 -24.17 -0.46
C ALA A 104 -5.16 -25.01 -1.38
N PRO A 105 -6.46 -24.66 -1.54
CA PRO A 105 -7.42 -25.49 -2.27
C PRO A 105 -7.08 -25.64 -3.77
N ALA A 106 -6.29 -24.71 -4.30
CA ALA A 106 -5.83 -24.70 -5.69
C ALA A 106 -4.33 -25.08 -5.84
N LEU A 107 -3.72 -25.77 -4.87
CA LEU A 107 -2.29 -26.12 -4.89
C LEU A 107 -1.82 -26.80 -6.19
N PRO A 108 -2.55 -27.76 -6.79
CA PRO A 108 -2.13 -28.37 -8.05
C PRO A 108 -2.07 -27.37 -9.21
N LEU A 109 -2.96 -26.36 -9.20
CA LEU A 109 -2.97 -25.30 -10.21
C LEU A 109 -1.77 -24.37 -10.01
N TYR A 110 -1.50 -23.95 -8.76
CA TYR A 110 -0.34 -23.12 -8.39
C TYR A 110 1.00 -23.74 -8.78
N GLN A 111 1.10 -25.07 -8.76
CA GLN A 111 2.31 -25.77 -9.15
C GLN A 111 2.41 -25.98 -10.68
N LYS A 112 1.35 -26.46 -11.33
CA LYS A 112 1.41 -26.92 -12.73
C LYS A 112 1.37 -25.79 -13.75
N LEU A 113 0.54 -24.78 -13.54
CA LEU A 113 0.36 -23.70 -14.53
C LEU A 113 1.63 -22.85 -14.75
N PRO A 114 2.34 -22.35 -13.72
CA PRO A 114 3.54 -21.55 -13.96
C PRO A 114 4.68 -22.39 -14.53
N LEU A 115 4.73 -23.71 -14.25
CA LEU A 115 5.66 -24.63 -14.90
C LEU A 115 5.38 -24.75 -16.41
N TYR A 116 4.11 -24.90 -16.80
CA TYR A 116 3.72 -24.92 -18.21
C TYR A 116 4.11 -23.61 -18.92
N ILE A 117 3.80 -22.45 -18.30
CA ILE A 117 4.16 -21.14 -18.85
C ILE A 117 5.68 -21.01 -18.96
N LEU A 118 6.44 -21.44 -17.95
CA LEU A 118 7.90 -21.46 -17.97
C LEU A 118 8.45 -22.33 -19.11
N CYS A 119 7.90 -23.52 -19.32
CA CYS A 119 8.28 -24.40 -20.43
C CYS A 119 8.02 -23.75 -21.79
N VAL A 120 6.83 -23.15 -21.97
CA VAL A 120 6.49 -22.41 -23.20
C VAL A 120 7.46 -21.26 -23.42
N ASN A 121 7.75 -20.49 -22.38
CA ASN A 121 8.68 -19.38 -22.43
C ASN A 121 10.11 -19.83 -22.79
N ALA A 122 10.60 -20.93 -22.19
CA ALA A 122 11.91 -21.50 -22.49
C ALA A 122 12.00 -21.98 -23.96
N VAL A 123 10.96 -22.64 -24.47
CA VAL A 123 10.89 -23.05 -25.88
C VAL A 123 10.93 -21.84 -26.80
N LEU A 124 10.15 -20.80 -26.51
CA LEU A 124 10.15 -19.56 -27.29
C LEU A 124 11.52 -18.87 -27.25
N PHE A 125 12.16 -18.81 -26.09
CA PHE A 125 13.49 -18.24 -25.90
C PHE A 125 14.56 -18.97 -26.73
N CYS A 126 14.58 -20.30 -26.67
CA CYS A 126 15.51 -21.12 -27.46
C CYS A 126 15.25 -20.98 -28.96
N THR A 127 13.97 -21.03 -29.36
CA THR A 127 13.57 -20.89 -30.78
C THR A 127 13.96 -19.52 -31.32
N LEU A 128 13.82 -18.44 -30.54
CA LEU A 128 14.24 -17.10 -30.93
C LEU A 128 15.76 -16.96 -31.02
N SER A 129 16.47 -17.53 -30.04
CA SER A 129 17.92 -17.45 -29.94
C SER A 129 18.64 -18.18 -31.09
N MET A 130 18.00 -19.24 -31.61
CA MET A 130 18.55 -20.08 -32.68
C MET A 130 17.86 -19.89 -34.03
N GLY A 131 16.76 -19.13 -34.08
CA GLY A 131 15.90 -18.99 -35.24
C GLY A 131 16.39 -17.97 -36.27
N ASP A 132 15.94 -18.14 -37.51
CA ASP A 132 16.21 -17.18 -38.59
C ASP A 132 15.33 -15.93 -38.43
N PRO A 133 15.91 -14.73 -38.27
CA PRO A 133 15.14 -13.48 -38.24
C PRO A 133 14.59 -13.05 -39.60
N GLY A 134 14.98 -13.72 -40.68
CA GLY A 134 14.78 -13.33 -42.06
C GLY A 134 16.05 -12.75 -42.66
N VAL A 135 17.16 -13.48 -42.57
CA VAL A 135 18.45 -13.07 -43.13
C VAL A 135 18.35 -12.95 -44.65
N ILE A 136 18.77 -11.80 -45.18
CA ILE A 136 18.83 -11.54 -46.61
C ILE A 136 20.24 -11.85 -47.12
N THR A 137 20.30 -12.66 -48.16
CA THR A 137 21.51 -13.07 -48.88
C THR A 137 21.37 -12.73 -50.36
N LYS A 138 22.47 -12.75 -51.12
CA LYS A 138 22.43 -12.51 -52.57
C LYS A 138 21.51 -13.50 -53.31
N GLY A 139 21.35 -14.72 -52.80
CA GLY A 139 20.50 -15.75 -53.42
C GLY A 139 19.00 -15.61 -53.12
N ASN A 140 18.59 -14.82 -52.11
CA ASN A 140 17.18 -14.66 -51.75
C ASN A 140 16.67 -13.20 -51.82
N VAL A 141 17.53 -12.24 -52.16
CA VAL A 141 17.20 -10.80 -52.15
C VAL A 141 16.01 -10.47 -53.06
N ASP A 142 15.92 -11.08 -54.24
CA ASP A 142 14.84 -10.88 -55.21
C ASP A 142 13.46 -11.27 -54.65
N LYS A 143 13.41 -12.27 -53.77
CA LYS A 143 12.18 -12.66 -53.09
C LYS A 143 11.69 -11.53 -52.16
N HIS A 144 12.62 -10.82 -51.52
CA HIS A 144 12.29 -9.77 -50.57
C HIS A 144 11.91 -8.44 -51.24
N PHE A 145 12.44 -8.15 -52.44
CA PHE A 145 12.00 -6.99 -53.25
C PHE A 145 10.52 -7.05 -53.62
N LYS A 146 9.98 -8.26 -53.81
CA LYS A 146 8.56 -8.47 -54.17
C LYS A 146 7.60 -8.31 -52.99
N LEU A 147 8.09 -8.26 -51.75
CA LEU A 147 7.24 -8.23 -50.55
C LEU A 147 6.75 -6.83 -50.18
N TYR A 148 7.56 -5.81 -50.43
CA TYR A 148 7.24 -4.43 -50.07
C TYR A 148 7.68 -3.48 -51.19
N GLU A 149 6.79 -2.56 -51.55
CA GLU A 149 7.09 -1.49 -52.48
C GLU A 149 7.92 -0.38 -51.81
N PHE A 150 8.65 0.36 -52.63
CA PHE A 150 9.38 1.55 -52.20
C PHE A 150 8.43 2.74 -52.13
N ASP A 151 8.43 3.47 -51.02
CA ASP A 151 7.59 4.65 -50.82
C ASP A 151 8.30 5.97 -51.18
N GLY A 152 9.59 5.90 -51.54
CA GLY A 152 10.42 7.05 -51.90
C GLY A 152 10.72 8.02 -50.74
N ARG A 153 10.15 7.79 -49.54
CA ARG A 153 10.29 8.65 -48.36
C ARG A 153 11.14 7.97 -47.30
N LEU A 154 10.67 6.84 -46.79
CA LEU A 154 11.36 6.01 -45.79
C LEU A 154 12.22 4.93 -46.46
N TYR A 155 11.76 4.42 -47.61
CA TYR A 155 12.44 3.38 -48.37
C TYR A 155 12.65 3.85 -49.80
N ARG A 156 13.91 4.20 -50.12
CA ARG A 156 14.33 4.66 -51.45
C ARG A 156 14.89 3.50 -52.25
N GLN A 157 14.66 3.53 -53.56
CA GLN A 157 15.33 2.64 -54.52
C GLN A 157 16.82 2.99 -54.61
N ASP A 158 17.62 2.03 -55.09
CA ASP A 158 19.07 2.15 -55.30
C ASP A 158 19.94 2.25 -54.03
N GLU A 159 19.36 2.04 -52.84
CA GLU A 159 20.13 2.01 -51.59
C GLU A 159 20.89 0.68 -51.41
N GLN A 160 22.19 0.68 -51.69
CA GLN A 160 23.03 -0.50 -51.48
C GLN A 160 23.54 -0.66 -50.04
N CYS A 161 23.64 -1.92 -49.59
CA CYS A 161 24.35 -2.26 -48.38
C CYS A 161 25.86 -2.38 -48.63
N ARG A 162 26.66 -1.48 -48.02
CA ARG A 162 28.13 -1.46 -48.16
C ARG A 162 28.78 -2.78 -47.73
N THR A 163 28.23 -3.44 -46.71
CA THR A 163 28.79 -4.67 -46.14
C THR A 163 28.33 -5.92 -46.89
N CYS A 164 27.03 -6.04 -47.19
CA CYS A 164 26.47 -7.23 -47.83
C CYS A 164 26.52 -7.19 -49.37
N GLN A 165 26.80 -6.02 -49.95
CA GLN A 165 27.00 -5.79 -51.39
C GLN A 165 25.82 -6.23 -52.26
N PHE A 166 24.62 -5.81 -51.87
CA PHE A 166 23.41 -5.88 -52.67
C PHE A 166 22.53 -4.66 -52.37
N GLU A 167 21.62 -4.34 -53.29
CA GLU A 167 20.59 -3.33 -53.07
C GLU A 167 19.61 -3.81 -51.99
N LYS A 168 19.30 -2.93 -51.03
CA LYS A 168 18.47 -3.26 -49.87
C LYS A 168 16.99 -3.29 -50.27
N PRO A 169 16.27 -4.40 -50.05
CA PRO A 169 14.83 -4.40 -50.16
C PRO A 169 14.17 -3.42 -49.19
N ALA A 170 12.99 -2.91 -49.54
CA ALA A 170 12.18 -2.08 -48.63
C ALA A 170 11.98 -2.75 -47.26
N ARG A 171 12.00 -1.93 -46.20
CA ARG A 171 11.95 -2.37 -44.78
C ARG A 171 13.09 -3.27 -44.31
N SER A 172 14.20 -3.39 -45.05
CA SER A 172 15.38 -4.14 -44.59
C SER A 172 16.44 -3.22 -43.98
N LYS A 173 17.27 -3.76 -43.08
CA LYS A 173 18.41 -3.02 -42.49
C LYS A 173 19.57 -3.97 -42.21
N HIS A 174 20.79 -3.47 -42.36
CA HIS A 174 22.00 -4.17 -41.96
C HIS A 174 22.18 -4.09 -40.44
N CYS A 175 22.32 -5.24 -39.79
CA CYS A 175 22.65 -5.32 -38.38
C CYS A 175 24.18 -5.41 -38.21
N ALA A 176 24.78 -4.40 -37.58
CA ALA A 176 26.23 -4.38 -37.33
C ALA A 176 26.68 -5.48 -36.36
N PHE A 177 25.81 -5.93 -35.45
CA PHE A 177 26.12 -6.98 -34.47
C PHE A 177 26.20 -8.38 -35.10
N CYS A 178 25.25 -8.70 -36.00
CA CYS A 178 25.19 -10.00 -36.66
C CYS A 178 25.85 -10.01 -38.04
N ASN A 179 26.25 -8.85 -38.55
CA ASN A 179 26.92 -8.66 -39.84
C ASN A 179 26.12 -9.16 -41.07
N HIS A 180 24.80 -9.01 -41.06
CA HIS A 180 23.94 -9.34 -42.19
C HIS A 180 22.74 -8.40 -42.29
N CYS A 181 22.11 -8.31 -43.47
CA CYS A 181 20.83 -7.63 -43.61
C CYS A 181 19.68 -8.52 -43.16
N VAL A 182 18.66 -7.93 -42.57
CA VAL A 182 17.46 -8.62 -42.09
C VAL A 182 16.23 -8.00 -42.71
N TYR A 183 15.34 -8.84 -43.19
CA TYR A 183 14.03 -8.49 -43.71
C TYR A 183 13.10 -7.99 -42.60
N ARG A 184 12.39 -6.88 -42.83
CA ARG A 184 11.50 -6.22 -41.85
C ARG A 184 12.20 -6.07 -40.50
N PHE A 185 13.42 -5.53 -40.52
CA PHE A 185 14.26 -5.38 -39.35
C PHE A 185 13.61 -4.47 -38.32
N ASP A 186 13.51 -4.96 -37.08
CA ASP A 186 13.09 -4.18 -35.93
C ASP A 186 14.34 -3.72 -35.15
N HIS A 187 14.98 -4.66 -34.44
CA HIS A 187 16.20 -4.39 -33.67
C HIS A 187 17.05 -5.66 -33.50
N HIS A 188 18.26 -5.49 -32.97
CA HIS A 188 19.05 -6.60 -32.43
C HIS A 188 18.77 -6.71 -30.94
N CYS A 189 18.28 -7.86 -30.48
CA CYS A 189 17.93 -8.06 -29.08
C CYS A 189 19.07 -8.76 -28.34
N LEU A 190 19.65 -8.07 -27.37
CA LEU A 190 20.74 -8.60 -26.52
C LEU A 190 20.28 -9.82 -25.72
N TRP A 191 19.03 -9.82 -25.24
CA TRP A 191 18.47 -10.88 -24.40
C TRP A 191 18.35 -12.24 -25.09
N VAL A 192 18.03 -12.26 -26.39
CA VAL A 192 18.01 -13.49 -27.21
C VAL A 192 19.24 -13.61 -28.12
N ASN A 193 20.16 -12.64 -28.07
CA ASN A 193 21.38 -12.56 -28.87
C ASN A 193 21.16 -12.80 -30.39
N CYS A 194 20.01 -12.32 -30.88
CA CYS A 194 19.53 -12.53 -32.24
C CYS A 194 18.81 -11.25 -32.74
N CYS A 195 18.78 -11.05 -34.06
CA CYS A 195 17.95 -10.00 -34.63
C CYS A 195 16.47 -10.34 -34.48
N ILE A 196 15.62 -9.32 -34.32
CA ILE A 196 14.18 -9.44 -34.43
C ILE A 196 13.79 -8.85 -35.78
N GLY A 197 13.15 -9.67 -36.61
CA GLY A 197 12.84 -9.37 -38.00
C GLY A 197 11.58 -10.08 -38.47
N GLY A 198 11.34 -10.05 -39.79
CA GLY A 198 10.06 -10.45 -40.36
C GLY A 198 9.65 -11.91 -40.10
N LEU A 199 10.61 -12.83 -39.94
CA LEU A 199 10.30 -14.26 -39.74
C LEU A 199 10.10 -14.65 -38.27
N ASN A 200 10.69 -13.91 -37.32
CA ASN A 200 10.63 -14.26 -35.89
C ASN A 200 9.91 -13.24 -35.01
N HIS A 201 9.44 -12.11 -35.57
CA HIS A 201 8.76 -11.05 -34.80
C HIS A 201 7.55 -11.56 -34.00
N ARG A 202 6.74 -12.47 -34.56
CA ARG A 202 5.58 -13.05 -33.85
C ARG A 202 6.01 -13.93 -32.67
N LEU A 203 7.09 -14.69 -32.82
CA LEU A 203 7.67 -15.49 -31.74
C LEU A 203 8.21 -14.59 -30.63
N PHE A 204 8.80 -13.45 -30.99
CA PHE A 204 9.29 -12.46 -30.03
C PHE A 204 8.17 -11.85 -29.20
N LEU A 205 7.04 -11.50 -29.83
CA LEU A 205 5.85 -11.06 -29.10
C LEU A 205 5.29 -12.15 -28.19
N GLY A 206 5.24 -13.40 -28.66
CA GLY A 206 4.84 -14.55 -27.84
C GLY A 206 5.75 -14.74 -26.63
N PHE A 207 7.07 -14.60 -26.81
CA PHE A 207 8.05 -14.65 -25.73
C PHE A 207 7.77 -13.58 -24.67
N LEU A 208 7.58 -12.32 -25.07
CA LEU A 208 7.25 -11.23 -24.15
C LEU A 208 5.93 -11.48 -23.40
N VAL A 209 4.89 -11.90 -24.11
CA VAL A 209 3.59 -12.21 -23.51
C VAL A 209 3.72 -13.35 -22.50
N SER A 210 4.41 -14.44 -22.86
CA SER A 210 4.63 -15.57 -21.94
C SER A 210 5.39 -15.17 -20.68
N LEU A 211 6.38 -14.28 -20.80
CA LEU A 211 7.13 -13.75 -19.65
C LEU A 211 6.23 -12.88 -18.76
N CYS A 212 5.43 -11.98 -19.35
CA CYS A 212 4.46 -11.18 -18.61
C CYS A 212 3.41 -12.04 -17.90
N CYS A 213 2.91 -13.08 -18.55
CA CYS A 213 1.99 -14.05 -17.96
C CYS A 213 2.64 -14.79 -16.78
N LEU A 214 3.91 -15.22 -16.90
CA LEU A 214 4.63 -15.88 -15.83
C LEU A 214 4.79 -14.97 -14.61
N CYS A 215 5.27 -13.74 -14.81
CA CYS A 215 5.43 -12.77 -13.73
C CYS A 215 4.09 -12.43 -13.06
N GLY A 216 3.05 -12.13 -13.86
CA GLY A 216 1.72 -11.80 -13.35
C GLY A 216 1.10 -12.96 -12.57
N TYR A 217 1.27 -14.19 -13.04
CA TYR A 217 0.77 -15.37 -12.35
C TYR A 217 1.48 -15.59 -11.01
N ILE A 218 2.82 -15.53 -10.98
CA ILE A 218 3.61 -15.68 -9.75
C ILE A 218 3.21 -14.62 -8.73
N SER A 219 3.06 -13.35 -9.15
CA SER A 219 2.60 -12.27 -8.25
C SER A 219 1.20 -12.52 -7.71
N PHE A 220 0.26 -12.96 -8.56
CA PHE A 220 -1.09 -13.31 -8.15
C PHE A 220 -1.11 -14.46 -7.14
N ALA A 221 -0.42 -15.57 -7.42
CA ALA A 221 -0.36 -16.72 -6.53
C ALA A 221 0.29 -16.36 -5.18
N THR A 222 1.35 -15.55 -5.20
CA THR A 222 1.99 -15.05 -3.97
C THR A 222 1.02 -14.25 -3.11
N CYS A 223 0.22 -13.37 -3.73
CA CYS A 223 -0.78 -12.58 -3.02
C CYS A 223 -1.87 -13.47 -2.39
N GLN A 224 -2.35 -14.47 -3.13
CA GLN A 224 -3.37 -15.41 -2.62
C GLN A 224 -2.84 -16.23 -1.43
N VAL A 225 -1.62 -16.76 -1.53
CA VAL A 225 -0.99 -17.50 -0.43
C VAL A 225 -0.78 -16.58 0.78
N ALA A 226 -0.34 -15.33 0.58
CA ALA A 226 -0.19 -14.37 1.66
C ALA A 226 -1.53 -14.10 2.38
N LEU A 227 -2.62 -13.89 1.64
CA LEU A 227 -3.96 -13.72 2.23
C LEU A 227 -4.40 -14.97 3.00
N GLN A 228 -4.14 -16.16 2.47
CA GLN A 228 -4.45 -17.41 3.14
C GLN A 228 -3.66 -17.59 4.44
N ILE A 229 -2.38 -17.21 4.47
CA ILE A 229 -1.58 -17.18 5.71
C ILE A 229 -2.24 -16.25 6.73
N VAL A 230 -2.66 -15.05 6.31
CA VAL A 230 -3.31 -14.08 7.21
C VAL A 230 -4.62 -14.64 7.78
N GLU A 231 -5.44 -15.29 6.96
CA GLU A 231 -6.69 -15.92 7.39
C GLU A 231 -6.46 -17.13 8.30
N ALA A 232 -5.58 -18.06 7.91
CA ALA A 232 -5.33 -19.30 8.64
C ALA A 232 -4.70 -19.07 10.02
N ASN A 233 -3.80 -18.08 10.14
CA ASN A 233 -3.23 -17.67 11.42
C ASN A 233 -4.13 -16.68 12.18
N ARG A 234 -5.33 -16.37 11.66
CA ARG A 234 -6.27 -15.39 12.22
C ARG A 234 -5.59 -14.04 12.51
N LEU A 235 -4.67 -13.62 11.65
CA LEU A 235 -3.89 -12.39 11.86
C LEU A 235 -4.78 -11.15 11.82
N TRP A 236 -5.91 -11.20 11.10
CA TRP A 236 -6.94 -10.15 11.15
C TRP A 236 -7.54 -9.93 12.55
N SER A 237 -7.47 -10.93 13.42
CA SER A 237 -7.94 -10.87 14.82
C SER A 237 -6.83 -11.23 15.82
N ALA A 238 -5.57 -11.22 15.39
CA ALA A 238 -4.45 -11.52 16.27
C ALA A 238 -4.30 -10.41 17.30
N HIS A 239 -3.84 -10.80 18.50
CA HIS A 239 -3.55 -9.87 19.58
C HIS A 239 -2.07 -10.03 19.98
N TYR A 240 -1.37 -8.94 20.27
CA TYR A 240 -0.06 -8.99 20.94
C TYR A 240 -0.27 -8.81 22.45
N VAL A 241 0.57 -9.45 23.26
CA VAL A 241 0.52 -9.28 24.71
C VAL A 241 1.44 -8.13 25.09
N ASP A 242 0.90 -7.09 25.71
CA ASP A 242 1.71 -5.96 26.17
C ASP A 242 2.56 -6.32 27.40
N ARG A 243 3.38 -5.36 27.85
CA ARG A 243 4.26 -5.51 29.02
C ARG A 243 3.51 -5.77 30.35
N TYR A 244 2.18 -5.64 30.36
CA TYR A 244 1.31 -5.85 31.51
C TYR A 244 0.48 -7.14 31.39
N GLY A 245 0.71 -7.95 30.34
CA GLY A 245 0.02 -9.22 30.16
C GLY A 245 -1.36 -9.10 29.50
N ARG A 246 -1.70 -7.95 28.91
CA ARG A 246 -3.03 -7.72 28.30
C ARG A 246 -2.99 -7.97 26.79
N PRO A 247 -4.01 -8.63 26.22
CA PRO A 247 -4.10 -8.86 24.78
C PRO A 247 -4.55 -7.58 24.06
N GLN A 248 -3.74 -7.10 23.12
CA GLN A 248 -3.99 -5.92 22.30
C GLN A 248 -4.19 -6.30 20.83
N PRO A 249 -5.27 -5.87 20.15
CA PRO A 249 -5.51 -6.23 18.76
C PRO A 249 -4.39 -5.71 17.85
N MET A 250 -4.00 -6.53 16.88
CA MET A 250 -3.00 -6.22 15.86
C MET A 250 -3.71 -5.62 14.64
N ASP A 251 -4.30 -4.42 14.78
CA ASP A 251 -5.00 -3.74 13.69
C ASP A 251 -4.07 -2.76 12.93
N LEU A 252 -4.27 -2.64 11.61
CA LEU A 252 -3.74 -1.61 10.73
C LEU A 252 -4.51 -0.28 10.86
N ARG A 253 -5.74 -0.30 11.40
CA ARG A 253 -6.57 0.88 11.63
C ARG A 253 -6.54 1.29 13.10
N THR A 254 -5.82 2.37 13.40
CA THR A 254 -5.91 3.01 14.72
C THR A 254 -7.27 3.71 14.84
N LEU A 255 -8.16 3.27 15.74
CA LEU A 255 -9.46 3.93 15.97
C LEU A 255 -9.30 5.27 16.70
N CYS A 256 -8.16 5.44 17.36
CA CYS A 256 -7.75 6.67 18.03
C CYS A 256 -6.34 7.12 17.61
N GLN A 257 -6.21 8.37 17.16
CA GLN A 257 -4.90 8.97 16.91
C GLN A 257 -4.43 9.74 18.15
N THR A 258 -3.23 9.44 18.64
CA THR A 258 -2.62 10.16 19.77
C THR A 258 -1.47 11.05 19.29
N THR A 259 -1.48 12.32 19.67
CA THR A 259 -0.37 13.25 19.44
C THR A 259 0.01 13.94 20.73
N LYS A 260 1.29 14.05 21.05
CA LYS A 260 1.76 14.89 22.16
C LYS A 260 2.00 16.34 21.73
N ASN A 261 1.92 17.27 22.68
CA ASN A 261 2.44 18.62 22.47
C ASN A 261 3.99 18.61 22.34
N SER A 262 4.56 19.74 21.95
CA SER A 262 6.01 19.89 21.73
C SER A 262 6.86 19.52 22.94
N ASP A 263 6.37 19.80 24.15
CA ASP A 263 7.08 19.55 25.40
C ASP A 263 6.82 18.14 25.97
N GLY A 264 5.83 17.42 25.44
CA GLY A 264 5.44 16.08 25.88
C GLY A 264 4.51 16.03 27.10
N ASP A 265 4.22 17.19 27.70
CA ASP A 265 3.43 17.41 28.92
C ASP A 265 1.95 16.98 28.84
N PHE A 266 1.36 16.95 27.64
CA PHE A 266 0.00 16.44 27.47
C PHE A 266 -0.20 15.76 26.12
N ALA A 267 -1.15 14.83 26.08
CA ALA A 267 -1.54 14.11 24.89
C ALA A 267 -2.92 14.54 24.40
N ILE A 268 -3.10 14.57 23.09
CA ILE A 268 -4.40 14.76 22.43
C ILE A 268 -4.79 13.44 21.78
N VAL A 269 -5.84 12.81 22.29
CA VAL A 269 -6.44 11.57 21.81
C VAL A 269 -7.63 11.91 20.92
N ARG A 270 -7.53 11.59 19.63
CA ARG A 270 -8.55 11.87 18.62
C ARG A 270 -9.26 10.60 18.20
N MET A 271 -10.54 10.48 18.54
CA MET A 271 -11.41 9.41 18.08
C MET A 271 -11.72 9.56 16.58
N GLN A 272 -11.61 8.48 15.82
CA GLN A 272 -11.84 8.48 14.36
C GLN A 272 -12.53 7.20 13.85
N LYS A 273 -13.25 6.47 14.71
CA LYS A 273 -14.04 5.29 14.33
C LYS A 273 -15.25 5.70 13.50
N SER A 274 -15.19 5.46 12.19
CA SER A 274 -16.30 5.66 11.27
C SER A 274 -17.54 4.81 11.65
N PRO A 275 -18.77 5.29 11.40
CA PRO A 275 -19.14 6.61 10.87
C PRO A 275 -19.26 7.71 11.95
N ALA A 276 -19.29 7.33 13.24
CA ALA A 276 -19.83 8.19 14.28
C ALA A 276 -19.19 8.00 15.67
N ASN A 277 -17.99 7.43 15.76
CA ASN A 277 -17.33 7.03 17.00
C ASN A 277 -18.25 6.21 17.92
N GLY A 278 -18.96 5.24 17.34
CA GLY A 278 -19.84 4.34 18.08
C GLY A 278 -19.05 3.41 19.00
N LEU A 279 -19.41 3.34 20.27
CA LEU A 279 -18.73 2.55 21.29
C LEU A 279 -19.08 1.07 21.10
N ASN A 280 -18.11 0.32 20.59
CA ASN A 280 -18.13 -1.15 20.49
C ASN A 280 -17.01 -1.72 21.38
N LEU A 281 -17.00 -3.04 21.60
CA LEU A 281 -16.04 -3.71 22.48
C LEU A 281 -14.58 -3.42 22.09
N GLU A 282 -14.29 -3.48 20.79
CA GLU A 282 -12.99 -3.18 20.21
C GLU A 282 -12.53 -1.75 20.54
N PHE A 283 -13.39 -0.76 20.30
CA PHE A 283 -13.06 0.65 20.49
C PHE A 283 -12.84 1.00 21.97
N LEU A 284 -13.65 0.42 22.87
CA LEU A 284 -13.46 0.58 24.31
C LEU A 284 -12.15 -0.04 24.81
N THR A 285 -11.75 -1.16 24.23
CA THR A 285 -10.48 -1.82 24.53
C THR A 285 -9.30 -0.95 24.11
N GLU A 286 -9.34 -0.38 22.89
CA GLU A 286 -8.30 0.54 22.41
C GLU A 286 -8.21 1.81 23.26
N LEU A 287 -9.35 2.42 23.62
CA LEU A 287 -9.39 3.59 24.49
C LEU A 287 -8.79 3.31 25.88
N THR A 288 -9.09 2.15 26.46
CA THR A 288 -8.53 1.72 27.74
C THR A 288 -7.02 1.58 27.67
N PHE A 289 -6.51 0.91 26.63
CA PHE A 289 -5.08 0.75 26.43
C PHE A 289 -4.36 2.09 26.22
N LEU A 290 -4.96 3.00 25.45
CA LEU A 290 -4.39 4.32 25.24
C LEU A 290 -4.29 5.12 26.53
N LEU A 291 -5.32 5.07 27.37
CA LEU A 291 -5.28 5.70 28.68
C LEU A 291 -4.14 5.13 29.53
N GLU A 292 -4.04 3.81 29.64
CA GLU A 292 -2.98 3.15 30.42
C GLU A 292 -1.58 3.51 29.93
N LYS A 293 -1.39 3.55 28.61
CA LYS A 293 -0.12 3.97 28.02
C LYS A 293 0.24 5.42 28.35
N LEU A 294 -0.76 6.30 28.43
CA LEU A 294 -0.56 7.70 28.82
C LEU A 294 -0.28 7.82 30.31
N GLU A 295 -0.90 6.98 31.14
CA GLU A 295 -0.63 6.92 32.58
C GLU A 295 0.78 6.41 32.89
N ASP A 296 1.28 5.45 32.14
CA ASP A 296 2.64 4.94 32.29
C ASP A 296 3.73 5.92 31.86
N ASP A 297 3.34 6.93 31.09
CA ASP A 297 4.26 7.94 30.60
C ASP A 297 4.34 9.10 31.59
N HIS A 298 5.31 9.03 32.50
CA HIS A 298 5.53 10.03 33.55
C HIS A 298 5.77 11.47 33.06
N SER A 299 6.05 11.67 31.76
CA SER A 299 6.11 13.03 31.19
C SER A 299 4.73 13.62 30.90
N CYS A 300 3.72 12.78 30.71
CA CYS A 300 2.35 13.17 30.39
C CYS A 300 1.59 13.49 31.69
N ARG A 301 1.09 14.72 31.81
CA ARG A 301 0.29 15.19 32.96
C ARG A 301 -1.18 15.39 32.64
N GLY A 302 -1.55 15.34 31.36
CA GLY A 302 -2.92 15.55 30.93
C GLY A 302 -3.28 14.93 29.59
N MET A 303 -4.56 14.68 29.40
CA MET A 303 -5.14 14.09 28.20
C MET A 303 -6.29 14.96 27.69
N ILE A 304 -6.25 15.33 26.41
CA ILE A 304 -7.37 15.96 25.71
C ILE A 304 -8.06 14.90 24.86
N LEU A 305 -9.29 14.54 25.18
CA LEU A 305 -10.13 13.66 24.38
C LEU A 305 -10.93 14.48 23.37
N THR A 306 -10.85 14.12 22.09
CA THR A 306 -11.53 14.82 21.00
C THR A 306 -11.92 13.87 19.87
N SER A 307 -12.56 14.40 18.83
CA SER A 307 -12.93 13.65 17.63
C SER A 307 -12.33 14.29 16.38
N SER A 308 -11.81 13.44 15.49
CA SER A 308 -11.41 13.82 14.12
C SER A 308 -12.59 13.80 13.14
N LEU A 309 -13.74 13.24 13.53
CA LEU A 309 -14.91 13.16 12.66
C LEU A 309 -15.65 14.49 12.62
N PRO A 310 -16.04 14.98 11.43
CA PRO A 310 -16.69 16.28 11.29
C PRO A 310 -18.09 16.27 11.92
N GLY A 311 -18.31 17.17 12.87
CA GLY A 311 -19.61 17.41 13.48
C GLY A 311 -20.10 16.34 14.46
N ILE A 312 -19.26 15.36 14.82
CA ILE A 312 -19.60 14.35 15.81
C ILE A 312 -18.45 14.11 16.78
N PHE A 313 -18.75 14.13 18.07
CA PHE A 313 -17.83 13.70 19.11
C PHE A 313 -17.94 12.18 19.30
N SER A 314 -19.13 11.69 19.63
CA SER A 314 -19.48 10.27 19.62
C SER A 314 -21.00 10.09 19.62
N ALA A 315 -21.50 9.13 18.83
CA ALA A 315 -22.91 8.73 18.82
C ALA A 315 -23.33 7.89 20.04
N GLY A 316 -22.38 7.53 20.92
CA GLY A 316 -22.63 6.63 22.05
C GLY A 316 -22.51 5.16 21.66
N ILE A 317 -23.20 4.29 22.39
CA ILE A 317 -23.11 2.83 22.21
C ILE A 317 -23.50 2.45 20.77
N ASP A 318 -22.66 1.63 20.14
CA ASP A 318 -22.96 1.05 18.84
C ASP A 318 -24.15 0.09 19.00
N MET A 319 -25.27 0.37 18.33
CA MET A 319 -26.50 -0.39 18.52
C MET A 319 -26.33 -1.88 18.19
N ALA A 320 -25.36 -2.23 17.33
CA ALA A 320 -25.01 -3.62 17.04
C ALA A 320 -24.60 -4.41 18.30
N GLU A 321 -24.03 -3.75 19.31
CA GLU A 321 -23.66 -4.36 20.60
C GLU A 321 -24.87 -4.70 21.48
N LEU A 322 -26.02 -4.05 21.22
CA LEU A 322 -27.24 -4.18 22.02
C LEU A 322 -28.37 -4.92 21.28
N THR A 323 -28.31 -5.00 19.95
CA THR A 323 -29.29 -5.75 19.15
C THR A 323 -28.99 -7.24 19.18
N LEU A 324 -30.00 -8.03 19.54
CA LEU A 324 -29.97 -9.50 19.50
C LEU A 324 -29.97 -9.98 18.04
N SER A 325 -28.83 -9.95 17.37
CA SER A 325 -28.58 -10.76 16.17
C SER A 325 -28.05 -12.14 16.55
N GLU A 326 -27.97 -13.07 15.60
CA GLU A 326 -27.37 -14.41 15.75
C GLU A 326 -25.91 -14.38 16.28
N SER A 327 -25.28 -13.20 16.34
CA SER A 327 -23.90 -12.96 16.77
C SER A 327 -23.74 -12.58 18.26
N CYS A 328 -24.83 -12.40 19.02
CA CYS A 328 -24.75 -11.84 20.37
C CYS A 328 -25.02 -12.91 21.45
N SER A 329 -23.95 -13.51 21.98
CA SER A 329 -24.05 -14.41 23.13
C SER A 329 -24.12 -13.61 24.44
N PRO A 330 -24.75 -14.12 25.53
CA PRO A 330 -24.74 -13.46 26.83
C PRO A 330 -23.33 -13.09 27.33
N GLU A 331 -22.32 -13.86 26.94
CA GLU A 331 -20.91 -13.63 27.24
C GLU A 331 -20.40 -12.38 26.54
N HIS A 332 -20.77 -12.14 25.28
CA HIS A 332 -20.37 -10.96 24.51
C HIS A 332 -20.95 -9.68 25.12
N VAL A 333 -22.25 -9.67 25.44
CA VAL A 333 -22.90 -8.53 26.11
C VAL A 333 -22.24 -8.24 27.46
N THR A 334 -21.91 -9.29 28.22
CA THR A 334 -21.18 -9.16 29.49
C THR A 334 -19.79 -8.57 29.30
N ALA A 335 -19.06 -9.02 28.28
CA ALA A 335 -17.74 -8.51 27.94
C ALA A 335 -17.81 -7.02 27.54
N PHE A 336 -18.77 -6.63 26.71
CA PHE A 336 -19.00 -5.24 26.31
C PHE A 336 -19.27 -4.34 27.52
N TRP A 337 -20.24 -4.70 28.38
CA TRP A 337 -20.55 -3.89 29.57
C TRP A 337 -19.38 -3.80 30.54
N ARG A 338 -18.63 -4.89 30.71
CA ARG A 338 -17.40 -4.89 31.52
C ARG A 338 -16.35 -3.96 30.92
N ALA A 339 -16.12 -3.99 29.61
CA ALA A 339 -15.17 -3.10 28.94
C ALA A 339 -15.57 -1.63 29.09
N LEU A 340 -16.86 -1.30 28.90
CA LEU A 340 -17.37 0.05 29.08
C LEU A 340 -17.16 0.55 30.51
N GLN A 341 -17.56 -0.25 31.52
CA GLN A 341 -17.39 0.11 32.92
C GLN A 341 -15.92 0.24 33.30
N THR A 342 -15.07 -0.69 32.85
CA THR A 342 -13.62 -0.65 33.11
C THR A 342 -13.01 0.64 32.55
N PHE A 343 -13.31 0.97 31.29
CA PHE A 343 -12.80 2.20 30.70
C PHE A 343 -13.25 3.45 31.45
N ILE A 344 -14.55 3.53 31.78
CA ILE A 344 -15.13 4.67 32.50
C ILE A 344 -14.51 4.83 33.89
N ILE A 345 -14.34 3.73 34.64
CA ILE A 345 -13.71 3.74 35.96
C ILE A 345 -12.25 4.17 35.85
N ASN A 346 -11.49 3.62 34.91
CA ASN A 346 -10.09 3.98 34.71
C ASN A 346 -9.95 5.46 34.34
N LEU A 347 -10.79 5.96 33.45
CA LEU A 347 -10.77 7.36 33.04
C LEU A 347 -11.16 8.29 34.19
N TYR A 348 -12.12 7.91 35.02
CA TYR A 348 -12.54 8.69 36.19
C TYR A 348 -11.49 8.71 37.32
N HIS A 349 -10.70 7.64 37.45
CA HIS A 349 -9.67 7.50 38.50
C HIS A 349 -8.25 7.82 38.04
N THR A 350 -8.07 8.23 36.78
CA THR A 350 -6.75 8.50 36.23
C THR A 350 -6.07 9.66 36.96
N HIS A 351 -4.73 9.62 37.03
CA HIS A 351 -3.94 10.73 37.60
C HIS A 351 -3.69 11.85 36.59
N LEU A 352 -4.08 11.67 35.33
CA LEU A 352 -3.98 12.68 34.28
C LEU A 352 -5.09 13.71 34.42
N VAL A 353 -4.80 14.99 34.15
CA VAL A 353 -5.86 16.00 33.98
C VAL A 353 -6.54 15.78 32.63
N THR A 354 -7.84 15.51 32.64
CA THR A 354 -8.61 15.11 31.46
C THR A 354 -9.53 16.22 30.94
N ILE A 355 -9.48 16.49 29.63
CA ILE A 355 -10.32 17.50 28.99
C ILE A 355 -11.06 16.89 27.81
N ALA A 356 -12.40 16.91 27.84
CA ALA A 356 -13.23 16.57 26.70
C ALA A 356 -13.46 17.80 25.82
N THR A 357 -12.88 17.79 24.62
CA THR A 357 -13.19 18.79 23.58
C THR A 357 -14.24 18.22 22.62
N ILE A 358 -15.49 18.59 22.86
CA ILE A 358 -16.68 18.10 22.18
C ILE A 358 -16.88 18.92 20.90
N THR A 359 -16.23 18.49 19.81
CA THR A 359 -16.23 19.18 18.51
C THR A 359 -17.51 18.99 17.69
N GLY A 360 -18.52 18.31 18.24
CA GLY A 360 -19.74 17.95 17.52
C GLY A 360 -20.83 17.36 18.41
N HIS A 361 -21.78 16.63 17.81
CA HIS A 361 -22.84 15.95 18.57
C HIS A 361 -22.28 14.89 19.53
N ALA A 362 -22.82 14.84 20.75
CA ALA A 362 -22.45 13.91 21.81
C ALA A 362 -23.69 13.31 22.53
N PRO A 363 -24.57 12.58 21.82
CA PRO A 363 -25.71 11.91 22.46
C PRO A 363 -25.28 10.69 23.28
N ALA A 364 -26.08 10.37 24.30
CA ALA A 364 -26.00 9.15 25.12
C ALA A 364 -24.57 8.83 25.60
N GLY A 365 -23.95 7.78 25.07
CA GLY A 365 -22.58 7.39 25.45
C GLY A 365 -21.53 8.47 25.15
N GLY A 366 -21.74 9.32 24.14
CA GLY A 366 -20.85 10.46 23.89
C GLY A 366 -20.90 11.51 24.99
N CYS A 367 -22.09 11.75 25.56
CA CYS A 367 -22.25 12.60 26.74
C CYS A 367 -21.56 11.95 27.96
N LEU A 368 -21.77 10.64 28.17
CA LEU A 368 -21.11 9.90 29.25
C LEU A 368 -19.58 10.04 29.20
N LEU A 369 -18.97 9.86 28.03
CA LEU A 369 -17.53 10.03 27.85
C LEU A 369 -17.03 11.42 28.26
N SER A 370 -17.82 12.46 28.03
CA SER A 370 -17.46 13.81 28.44
C SER A 370 -17.63 14.06 29.94
N LEU A 371 -18.64 13.44 30.56
CA LEU A 371 -18.96 13.62 31.99
C LEU A 371 -17.88 13.06 32.91
N VAL A 372 -17.13 12.06 32.44
CA VAL A 372 -16.02 11.45 33.20
C VAL A 372 -14.71 12.21 33.07
N CYS A 373 -14.63 13.22 32.19
CA CYS A 373 -13.46 14.09 32.10
C CYS A 373 -13.57 15.26 33.09
N ASP A 374 -12.44 15.79 33.56
CA ASP A 374 -12.40 16.89 34.53
C ASP A 374 -12.98 18.19 33.97
N TYR A 375 -12.72 18.49 32.69
CA TYR A 375 -13.17 19.72 32.03
C TYR A 375 -13.77 19.44 30.65
N ARG A 376 -14.88 20.11 30.32
CA ARG A 376 -15.67 19.90 29.10
C ARG A 376 -15.81 21.20 28.32
N ILE A 377 -15.31 21.20 27.08
CA ILE A 377 -15.41 22.33 26.14
C ILE A 377 -16.21 21.87 24.94
N MET A 378 -17.33 22.52 24.62
CA MET A 378 -18.20 22.15 23.52
C MET A 378 -18.17 23.17 22.39
N ALA A 379 -18.07 22.73 21.14
CA ALA A 379 -18.13 23.64 20.01
C ALA A 379 -19.49 24.35 19.92
N ALA A 380 -19.46 25.67 19.68
CA ALA A 380 -20.66 26.46 19.37
C ALA A 380 -21.36 25.99 18.09
N GLY A 381 -22.65 26.32 17.95
CA GLY A 381 -23.43 26.07 16.73
C GLY A 381 -24.59 25.10 16.93
N LYS A 382 -24.84 24.25 15.93
CA LYS A 382 -26.04 23.38 15.87
C LYS A 382 -25.84 22.00 16.52
N TYR A 383 -24.81 21.84 17.34
CA TYR A 383 -24.48 20.60 18.01
C TYR A 383 -25.35 20.36 19.24
N THR A 384 -25.36 19.13 19.74
CA THR A 384 -26.18 18.75 20.88
C THR A 384 -25.52 17.70 21.77
N ILE A 385 -25.75 17.79 23.07
CA ILE A 385 -25.22 16.85 24.09
C ILE A 385 -26.32 16.45 25.08
N GLY A 386 -26.28 15.22 25.59
CA GLY A 386 -27.17 14.76 26.66
C GLY A 386 -27.38 13.25 26.68
N ILE A 387 -27.88 12.73 27.80
CA ILE A 387 -28.19 11.30 27.97
C ILE A 387 -29.55 10.98 27.32
N SER A 388 -29.54 10.67 26.02
CA SER A 388 -30.74 10.39 25.23
C SER A 388 -31.13 8.91 25.16
N ALA A 389 -30.66 8.06 26.07
CA ALA A 389 -30.85 6.60 26.04
C ALA A 389 -32.33 6.18 25.93
N LEU A 390 -33.24 6.91 26.61
CA LEU A 390 -34.68 6.63 26.55
C LEU A 390 -35.26 6.75 25.13
N ARG A 391 -34.71 7.61 24.27
CA ARG A 391 -35.16 7.72 22.87
C ARG A 391 -34.86 6.46 22.06
N ALA A 392 -33.87 5.67 22.50
CA ALA A 392 -33.51 4.37 21.93
C ALA A 392 -34.19 3.20 22.65
N GLY A 393 -35.14 3.46 23.56
CA GLY A 393 -35.83 2.44 24.35
C GLY A 393 -34.99 1.85 25.49
N LEU A 394 -33.88 2.50 25.85
CA LEU A 394 -32.96 2.03 26.88
C LEU A 394 -33.04 2.91 28.13
N PHE A 395 -32.99 2.29 29.30
CA PHE A 395 -32.88 3.03 30.55
C PHE A 395 -31.42 3.08 31.02
N PRO A 396 -30.86 4.27 31.32
CA PRO A 396 -29.46 4.37 31.75
C PRO A 396 -29.26 3.67 33.11
N PRO A 397 -28.20 2.87 33.30
CA PRO A 397 -27.84 2.31 34.61
C PRO A 397 -27.69 3.39 35.69
N ALA A 398 -27.96 3.02 36.95
CA ALA A 398 -27.97 3.95 38.09
C ALA A 398 -26.67 4.77 38.23
N TRP A 399 -25.51 4.20 37.92
CA TRP A 399 -24.23 4.90 37.98
C TRP A 399 -24.09 6.01 36.93
N ILE A 400 -24.67 5.87 35.74
CA ILE A 400 -24.74 6.96 34.75
C ILE A 400 -25.67 8.06 35.26
N GLN A 401 -26.79 7.69 35.88
CA GLN A 401 -27.74 8.65 36.43
C GLN A 401 -27.10 9.47 37.54
N GLN A 402 -26.34 8.82 38.43
CA GLN A 402 -25.61 9.47 39.50
C GLN A 402 -24.56 10.43 38.95
N LEU A 403 -23.76 10.01 37.96
CA LEU A 403 -22.75 10.88 37.35
C LEU A 403 -23.37 12.15 36.74
N LEU A 404 -24.52 12.01 36.07
CA LEU A 404 -25.25 13.17 35.56
C LEU A 404 -25.78 14.05 36.70
N ALA A 405 -26.34 13.45 37.75
CA ALA A 405 -26.83 14.17 38.93
C ALA A 405 -25.73 14.93 39.67
N ASP A 406 -24.53 14.36 39.75
CA ASP A 406 -23.35 15.01 40.34
C ASP A 406 -22.89 16.22 39.51
N THR A 407 -23.21 16.24 38.21
CA THR A 407 -22.84 17.33 37.29
C THR A 407 -23.86 18.46 37.26
N ILE A 408 -25.16 18.15 37.09
CA ILE A 408 -26.21 19.16 36.86
C ILE A 408 -27.25 19.26 37.99
N GLY A 409 -27.04 18.51 39.07
CA GLY A 409 -27.97 18.40 40.19
C GLY A 409 -29.08 17.39 39.97
N GLN A 410 -29.54 16.76 41.06
CA GLN A 410 -30.52 15.68 41.08
C GLN A 410 -31.76 15.95 40.23
N ARG A 411 -32.42 17.10 40.44
CA ARG A 411 -33.68 17.40 39.76
C ARG A 411 -33.51 17.59 38.25
N GLN A 412 -32.42 18.22 37.83
CA GLN A 412 -32.17 18.44 36.41
C GLN A 412 -31.76 17.15 35.71
N ALA A 413 -31.00 16.28 36.39
CA ALA A 413 -30.67 14.95 35.88
C ALA A 413 -31.92 14.09 35.67
N GLU A 414 -32.82 14.04 36.65
CA GLU A 414 -34.11 13.33 36.53
C GLU A 414 -34.91 13.80 35.31
N LEU A 415 -35.10 15.12 35.17
CA LEU A 415 -35.84 15.68 34.03
C LEU A 415 -35.15 15.40 32.70
N SER A 416 -33.82 15.55 32.66
CA SER A 416 -33.01 15.28 31.45
C SER A 416 -33.15 13.84 30.99
N ILE A 417 -33.05 12.89 31.93
CA ILE A 417 -33.17 11.46 31.66
C ILE A 417 -34.58 11.13 31.19
N LEU A 418 -35.62 11.52 31.95
CA LEU A 418 -37.02 11.22 31.64
C LEU A 418 -37.46 11.79 30.28
N GLN A 419 -36.94 12.95 29.89
CA GLN A 419 -37.22 13.57 28.59
C GLN A 419 -36.31 13.05 27.47
N GLY A 420 -35.24 12.32 27.81
CA GLY A 420 -34.13 12.01 26.91
C GLY A 420 -33.62 13.27 26.21
N LYS A 421 -33.53 14.39 26.92
CA LYS A 421 -33.32 15.72 26.33
C LYS A 421 -31.87 15.85 25.83
N LEU A 422 -31.74 16.46 24.65
CA LEU A 422 -30.46 16.89 24.08
C LEU A 422 -30.42 18.42 24.13
N TYR A 423 -29.36 18.97 24.70
CA TYR A 423 -29.17 20.40 24.93
C TYR A 423 -28.25 20.98 23.86
N ARG A 424 -28.55 22.20 23.39
CA ARG A 424 -27.64 23.00 22.55
C ARG A 424 -26.45 23.51 23.39
N PRO A 425 -25.34 23.96 22.76
CA PRO A 425 -24.14 24.35 23.51
C PRO A 425 -24.42 25.40 24.58
N GLU A 426 -25.21 26.44 24.26
CA GLU A 426 -25.52 27.52 25.19
C GLU A 426 -26.41 27.05 26.35
N GLU A 427 -27.36 26.15 26.08
CA GLU A 427 -28.22 25.54 27.12
C GLU A 427 -27.41 24.59 28.02
N ALA A 428 -26.50 23.81 27.42
CA ALA A 428 -25.61 22.90 28.15
C ALA A 428 -24.68 23.67 29.08
N LEU A 429 -24.16 24.83 28.64
CA LEU A 429 -23.36 25.71 29.47
C LEU A 429 -24.16 26.30 30.65
N GLN A 430 -25.38 26.78 30.39
CA GLN A 430 -26.26 27.30 31.45
C GLN A 430 -26.63 26.25 32.49
N LEU A 431 -26.77 25.00 32.07
CA LEU A 431 -27.10 23.87 32.93
C LEU A 431 -25.90 23.39 33.76
N GLY A 432 -24.67 23.76 33.39
CA GLY A 432 -23.44 23.20 33.95
C GLY A 432 -23.07 21.83 33.37
N LEU A 433 -23.69 21.41 32.26
CA LEU A 433 -23.39 20.15 31.58
C LEU A 433 -22.04 20.21 30.83
N VAL A 434 -21.61 21.41 30.44
CA VAL A 434 -20.28 21.71 29.90
C VAL A 434 -19.75 22.97 30.57
N ASP A 435 -18.42 23.11 30.63
CA ASP A 435 -17.77 24.19 31.38
C ASP A 435 -17.44 25.40 30.48
N LYS A 436 -17.38 25.19 29.16
CA LYS A 436 -17.12 26.24 28.16
C LYS A 436 -17.72 25.91 26.80
N VAL A 437 -18.06 26.97 26.05
CA VAL A 437 -18.47 26.93 24.64
C VAL A 437 -17.54 27.77 23.78
#